data_AF-A0A940PM69-F1
#
_entry.id   AF-A0A940PM69-F1
#
_cell.length_a   1.000
_cell.length_b   1.000
_cell.length_c   1.000
_cell.angle_alpha   90.00
_cell.angle_beta   90.00
_cell.angle_gamma   90.00
#
_symmetry.space_group_name_H-M   'P 1'
#
loop_
_entity.id
_entity.type
_entity.pdbx_description
1 polymer ?
#
loop_
_entity_poly.entity_id
_entity_poly.type
_entity_poly.pdbx_seq_one_letter_code
_entity_poly.pdbx_strand_id
1 'polypeptide(L)'
;MSQYGDFGGLGRQYLQAESYGAATFCFYRAIVENQENGNAWNGLVLSLSLMRKEYDVQTILARFAMQQEVPYDKEMISFAMMMWRQSPGAMAEWLRSMLTRDGLSTQEKQSFMQMAEELEQSYRDLVERYGEATLKEQSILSLSEYANRRIELDWLMAEPLDNVYEQIKIWLEQDAESVLTGIRLLCMIPDARSEKMLRRVCRNEAIDPKARTHGLLALRWLGVRGNVKLNKFEESFVINLDDPKPELTISVPVAYKPALDRMKLWMAMQKGFVTPEDYEKHAATDEPEMPAALAAKVEEADIPGMLQEVVHTLIRAAYDKYYPLVPTIRGTRQWSAALLMLMKDYVEGIGEEWSYGEPEQDETAVGHRNWLVSGSPEYYDSIKATRRLRTGQAG
;
A
#
# COMPACT_ATOMS: atom_id res chain seq x y z
N MET A 1 -10.56 -37.59 2.29
CA MET A 1 -10.79 -36.35 1.50
C MET A 1 -11.71 -35.47 2.32
N SER A 2 -11.23 -34.29 2.73
CA SER A 2 -11.97 -33.34 3.55
C SER A 2 -13.30 -32.96 2.89
N GLN A 3 -14.35 -32.80 3.69
CA GLN A 3 -15.69 -32.41 3.26
C GLN A 3 -15.76 -30.93 2.83
N TYR A 4 -14.65 -30.19 3.02
CA TYR A 4 -14.42 -28.85 2.54
C TYR A 4 -13.44 -28.93 1.36
N GLY A 5 -13.84 -28.38 0.20
CA GLY A 5 -13.12 -28.51 -1.06
C GLY A 5 -11.68 -27.99 -1.02
N ASP A 6 -10.94 -28.21 -2.11
CA ASP A 6 -9.59 -27.68 -2.33
C ASP A 6 -9.55 -26.15 -2.09
N PHE A 7 -9.17 -25.73 -0.89
CA PHE A 7 -9.08 -24.32 -0.49
C PHE A 7 -8.06 -23.56 -1.36
N GLY A 8 -7.00 -24.24 -1.82
CA GLY A 8 -6.07 -23.64 -2.79
C GLY A 8 -6.74 -23.35 -4.13
N GLY A 9 -7.59 -24.26 -4.60
CA GLY A 9 -8.43 -24.08 -5.80
C GLY A 9 -9.43 -22.93 -5.67
N LEU A 10 -10.16 -22.87 -4.55
CA LEU A 10 -11.09 -21.77 -4.27
C LEU A 10 -10.37 -20.42 -4.16
N GLY A 11 -9.22 -20.39 -3.49
CA GLY A 11 -8.40 -19.18 -3.38
C GLY A 11 -7.99 -18.63 -4.75
N ARG A 12 -7.60 -19.49 -5.69
CA ARG A 12 -7.29 -19.08 -7.08
C ARG A 12 -8.51 -18.52 -7.82
N GLN A 13 -9.68 -19.13 -7.65
CA GLN A 13 -10.92 -18.62 -8.26
C GLN A 13 -11.27 -17.23 -7.73
N TYR A 14 -11.19 -17.02 -6.42
CA TYR A 14 -11.41 -15.70 -5.82
C TYR A 14 -10.38 -14.68 -6.29
N LEU A 15 -9.10 -15.06 -6.39
CA LEU A 15 -8.03 -14.19 -6.86
C LEU A 15 -8.26 -13.74 -8.31
N GLN A 16 -8.62 -14.67 -9.21
CA GLN A 16 -8.96 -14.37 -10.61
C GLN A 16 -10.20 -13.48 -10.72
N ALA A 17 -11.13 -13.62 -9.80
CA ALA A 17 -12.30 -12.78 -9.72
C ALA A 17 -12.03 -11.43 -9.03
N GLU A 18 -10.79 -11.09 -8.64
CA GLU A 18 -10.45 -9.87 -7.88
C GLU A 18 -11.07 -9.78 -6.46
N SER A 19 -11.43 -10.93 -5.90
CA SER A 19 -11.98 -11.07 -4.54
C SER A 19 -10.84 -11.35 -3.55
N TYR A 20 -9.94 -10.38 -3.39
CA TYR A 20 -8.65 -10.60 -2.72
C TYR A 20 -8.77 -11.01 -1.26
N GLY A 21 -9.74 -10.47 -0.50
CA GLY A 21 -9.93 -10.83 0.91
C GLY A 21 -10.42 -12.27 1.07
N ALA A 22 -11.37 -12.69 0.23
CA ALA A 22 -11.81 -14.09 0.17
C ALA A 22 -10.67 -15.04 -0.25
N ALA A 23 -9.85 -14.62 -1.22
CA ALA A 23 -8.67 -15.38 -1.64
C ALA A 23 -7.66 -15.55 -0.51
N THR A 24 -7.35 -14.48 0.22
CA THR A 24 -6.48 -14.49 1.40
C THR A 24 -6.95 -15.49 2.46
N PHE A 25 -8.25 -15.52 2.76
CA PHE A 25 -8.83 -16.50 3.69
C PHE A 25 -8.59 -17.94 3.24
N CYS A 26 -8.90 -18.23 1.98
CA CYS A 26 -8.76 -19.56 1.41
C CYS A 26 -7.29 -20.02 1.37
N PHE A 27 -6.37 -19.16 0.95
CA PHE A 27 -4.95 -19.50 0.92
C PHE A 27 -4.37 -19.70 2.31
N TYR A 28 -4.73 -18.86 3.27
CA TYR A 28 -4.28 -19.03 4.66
C TYR A 28 -4.82 -20.34 5.26
N ARG A 29 -6.10 -20.68 5.03
CA ARG A 29 -6.66 -22.00 5.40
C ARG A 29 -5.88 -23.16 4.78
N ALA A 30 -5.57 -23.07 3.49
CA ALA A 30 -4.81 -24.10 2.78
C ALA A 30 -3.40 -24.30 3.35
N ILE A 31 -2.73 -23.22 3.80
CA ILE A 31 -1.43 -23.30 4.48
C ILE A 31 -1.55 -23.95 5.86
N VAL A 32 -2.59 -23.61 6.63
CA VAL A 32 -2.84 -24.22 7.94
C VAL A 32 -3.10 -25.72 7.81
N GLU A 33 -3.80 -26.15 6.76
CA GLU A 33 -4.04 -27.58 6.48
C GLU A 33 -2.80 -28.29 5.91
N ASN A 34 -2.02 -27.60 5.10
CA ASN A 34 -0.78 -28.12 4.51
C ASN A 34 0.25 -27.00 4.31
N GLN A 35 1.25 -26.96 5.19
CA GLN A 35 2.31 -25.94 5.16
C GLN A 35 3.24 -26.09 3.94
N GLU A 36 3.27 -27.26 3.29
CA GLU A 36 4.06 -27.52 2.09
C GLU A 36 3.40 -26.97 0.81
N ASN A 37 2.19 -26.41 0.90
CA ASN A 37 1.47 -25.89 -0.26
C ASN A 37 2.06 -24.56 -0.77
N GLY A 38 3.12 -24.64 -1.58
CA GLY A 38 3.80 -23.47 -2.15
C GLY A 38 2.88 -22.53 -2.93
N ASN A 39 1.90 -23.06 -3.65
CA ASN A 39 0.91 -22.25 -4.38
C ASN A 39 0.04 -21.40 -3.42
N ALA A 40 -0.27 -21.92 -2.23
CA ALA A 40 -1.04 -21.18 -1.24
C ALA A 40 -0.21 -20.06 -0.61
N TRP A 41 1.08 -20.29 -0.36
CA TRP A 41 2.00 -19.21 0.07
C TRP A 41 2.06 -18.07 -0.95
N ASN A 42 2.29 -18.39 -2.23
CA ASN A 42 2.33 -17.39 -3.31
C ASN A 42 1.00 -16.63 -3.41
N GLY A 43 -0.12 -17.37 -3.48
CA GLY A 43 -1.44 -16.76 -3.55
C GLY A 43 -1.78 -15.88 -2.35
N LEU A 44 -1.34 -16.25 -1.15
CA LEU A 44 -1.52 -15.44 0.05
C LEU A 44 -0.72 -14.13 -0.02
N VAL A 45 0.56 -14.20 -0.37
CA VAL A 45 1.43 -13.02 -0.55
C VAL A 45 0.86 -12.07 -1.61
N LEU A 46 0.45 -12.61 -2.75
CA LEU A 46 -0.11 -11.82 -3.85
C LEU A 46 -1.43 -11.17 -3.47
N SER A 47 -2.38 -11.91 -2.86
CA SER A 47 -3.67 -11.36 -2.44
C SER A 47 -3.54 -10.25 -1.39
N LEU A 48 -2.68 -10.43 -0.38
CA LEU A 48 -2.38 -9.39 0.61
C LEU A 48 -1.69 -8.17 -0.01
N SER A 49 -0.78 -8.38 -0.97
CA SER A 49 -0.10 -7.29 -1.69
C SER A 49 -1.07 -6.45 -2.52
N LEU A 50 -2.04 -7.08 -3.19
CA LEU A 50 -3.09 -6.39 -3.97
C LEU A 50 -4.06 -5.60 -3.07
N MET A 51 -4.20 -5.99 -1.81
CA MET A 51 -4.92 -5.21 -0.78
C MET A 51 -4.02 -4.20 -0.05
N ARG A 52 -2.75 -4.04 -0.47
CA ARG A 52 -1.75 -3.13 0.15
C ARG A 52 -1.56 -3.40 1.66
N LYS A 53 -1.65 -4.67 2.10
CA LYS A 53 -1.42 -5.08 3.49
C LYS A 53 0.05 -5.40 3.76
N GLU A 54 0.92 -4.42 3.56
CA GLU A 54 2.39 -4.59 3.56
C GLU A 54 2.94 -5.26 4.83
N TYR A 55 2.42 -4.90 6.01
CA TYR A 55 2.81 -5.53 7.28
C TYR A 55 2.48 -7.04 7.34
N ASP A 56 1.32 -7.43 6.81
CA ASP A 56 0.93 -8.84 6.73
C ASP A 56 1.78 -9.56 5.68
N VAL A 57 2.06 -8.92 4.54
CA VAL A 57 2.94 -9.47 3.50
C VAL A 57 4.33 -9.73 4.04
N GLN A 58 4.94 -8.78 4.76
CA GLN A 58 6.24 -8.97 5.43
C GLN A 58 6.22 -10.17 6.38
N THR A 59 5.16 -10.28 7.18
CA THR A 59 5.00 -11.38 8.15
C THR A 59 4.86 -12.73 7.44
N ILE A 60 4.04 -12.82 6.40
CA ILE A 60 3.85 -14.04 5.61
C ILE A 60 5.11 -14.42 4.83
N LEU A 61 5.83 -13.46 4.24
CA LEU A 61 7.11 -13.72 3.58
C LEU A 61 8.17 -14.22 4.55
N ALA A 62 8.21 -13.68 5.77
CA ALA A 62 9.11 -14.14 6.82
C ALA A 62 8.76 -15.57 7.26
N ARG A 63 7.48 -15.86 7.51
CA ARG A 63 7.01 -17.22 7.85
C ARG A 63 7.29 -18.20 6.71
N PHE A 64 7.04 -17.79 5.47
CA PHE A 64 7.39 -18.57 4.30
C PHE A 64 8.85 -18.94 4.35
N ALA A 65 9.76 -17.97 4.56
CA ALA A 65 11.21 -18.21 4.59
C ALA A 65 11.67 -19.21 5.66
N MET A 66 10.98 -19.24 6.80
CA MET A 66 11.26 -20.19 7.88
C MET A 66 10.84 -21.63 7.57
N GLN A 67 10.02 -21.87 6.54
CA GLN A 67 9.69 -23.21 6.09
C GLN A 67 10.87 -23.84 5.33
N GLN A 68 11.21 -25.09 5.61
CA GLN A 68 12.30 -25.78 4.91
C GLN A 68 11.80 -26.71 3.79
N GLU A 69 10.55 -27.14 3.87
CA GLU A 69 9.97 -28.19 3.01
C GLU A 69 9.28 -27.63 1.76
N VAL A 70 9.14 -26.30 1.63
CA VAL A 70 8.54 -25.65 0.46
C VAL A 70 9.63 -25.23 -0.54
N PRO A 71 9.60 -25.73 -1.79
CA PRO A 71 10.54 -25.31 -2.83
C PRO A 71 10.56 -23.78 -3.02
N TYR A 72 11.69 -23.26 -3.48
CA TYR A 72 11.80 -21.85 -3.78
C TYR A 72 10.92 -21.46 -4.97
N ASP A 73 10.10 -20.42 -4.79
CA ASP A 73 9.30 -19.80 -5.84
C ASP A 73 9.95 -18.48 -6.27
N LYS A 74 10.30 -18.37 -7.56
CA LYS A 74 10.98 -17.20 -8.12
C LYS A 74 10.14 -15.95 -8.08
N GLU A 75 8.82 -16.03 -8.02
CA GLU A 75 7.98 -14.84 -7.93
C GLU A 75 8.11 -14.15 -6.57
N MET A 76 8.44 -14.91 -5.51
CA MET A 76 8.54 -14.41 -4.14
C MET A 76 9.66 -13.39 -3.91
N ILE A 77 10.78 -13.49 -4.64
CA ILE A 77 11.90 -12.55 -4.43
C ILE A 77 11.53 -11.11 -4.75
N SER A 78 10.69 -10.90 -5.76
CA SER A 78 10.23 -9.56 -6.13
C SER A 78 9.47 -8.90 -4.97
N PHE A 79 8.60 -9.66 -4.31
CA PHE A 79 7.88 -9.22 -3.12
C PHE A 79 8.83 -8.98 -1.94
N ALA A 80 9.77 -9.89 -1.67
CA ALA A 80 10.75 -9.73 -0.60
C ALA A 80 11.61 -8.47 -0.76
N MET A 81 12.15 -8.24 -1.97
CA MET A 81 12.92 -7.03 -2.29
C MET A 81 12.11 -5.75 -2.11
N MET A 82 10.84 -5.76 -2.53
CA MET A 82 9.94 -4.62 -2.35
C MET A 82 9.64 -4.34 -0.87
N MET A 83 9.32 -5.39 -0.10
CA MET A 83 8.88 -5.29 1.30
C MET A 83 10.01 -4.95 2.28
N TRP A 84 11.24 -5.38 2.01
CA TRP A 84 12.39 -5.15 2.87
C TRP A 84 13.45 -4.22 2.27
N ARG A 85 13.05 -3.35 1.33
CA ARG A 85 13.94 -2.31 0.76
C ARG A 85 14.66 -1.48 1.83
N GLN A 86 14.00 -1.24 2.96
CA GLN A 86 14.54 -0.47 4.10
C GLN A 86 15.02 -1.35 5.26
N SER A 87 15.01 -2.68 5.11
CA SER A 87 15.41 -3.64 6.15
C SER A 87 16.45 -4.62 5.59
N PRO A 88 17.70 -4.17 5.37
CA PRO A 88 18.72 -5.00 4.74
C PRO A 88 19.02 -6.28 5.53
N GLY A 89 18.93 -6.25 6.86
CA GLY A 89 19.10 -7.44 7.70
C GLY A 89 18.05 -8.53 7.44
N ALA A 90 16.76 -8.18 7.45
CA ALA A 90 15.69 -9.14 7.14
C ALA A 90 15.79 -9.68 5.71
N MET A 91 16.13 -8.83 4.74
CA MET A 91 16.34 -9.26 3.36
C MET A 91 17.52 -10.25 3.23
N ALA A 92 18.63 -9.99 3.93
CA ALA A 92 19.76 -10.90 3.95
C ALA A 92 19.40 -12.27 4.56
N GLU A 93 18.76 -12.27 5.73
CA GLU A 93 18.28 -13.51 6.39
C GLU A 93 17.31 -14.29 5.49
N TRP A 94 16.45 -13.59 4.76
CA TRP A 94 15.54 -14.21 3.80
C TRP A 94 16.29 -14.88 2.64
N LEU A 95 17.25 -14.18 2.04
CA LEU A 95 18.10 -14.75 0.97
C LEU A 95 18.89 -15.97 1.46
N ARG A 96 19.47 -15.90 2.67
CA ARG A 96 20.17 -17.03 3.30
C ARG A 96 19.24 -18.23 3.47
N SER A 97 18.00 -17.99 3.87
CA SER A 97 16.97 -19.04 4.00
C SER A 97 16.59 -19.66 2.66
N MET A 98 16.66 -18.90 1.56
CA MET A 98 16.37 -19.44 0.22
C MET A 98 17.52 -20.31 -0.30
N LEU A 99 18.77 -20.02 0.05
CA LEU A 99 19.94 -20.78 -0.42
C LEU A 99 19.90 -22.26 -0.04
N THR A 100 19.22 -22.61 1.05
CA THR A 100 19.08 -23.99 1.53
C THR A 100 17.97 -24.76 0.82
N ARG A 101 17.20 -24.12 -0.07
CA ARG A 101 16.05 -24.72 -0.74
C ARG A 101 16.38 -25.29 -2.11
N ASP A 102 15.55 -26.24 -2.52
CA ASP A 102 15.50 -26.73 -3.89
C ASP A 102 14.83 -25.70 -4.82
N GLY A 103 15.21 -25.74 -6.11
CA GLY A 103 14.67 -24.86 -7.15
C GLY A 103 15.59 -23.72 -7.61
N LEU A 104 16.71 -23.49 -6.92
CA LEU A 104 17.74 -22.52 -7.32
C LEU A 104 18.83 -23.15 -8.19
N SER A 105 19.16 -22.49 -9.30
CA SER A 105 20.34 -22.80 -10.11
C SER A 105 21.64 -22.39 -9.42
N THR A 106 22.79 -22.93 -9.86
CA THR A 106 24.10 -22.57 -9.31
C THR A 106 24.40 -21.07 -9.42
N GLN A 107 24.02 -20.44 -10.54
CA GLN A 107 24.21 -19.00 -10.75
C GLN A 107 23.34 -18.17 -9.81
N GLU A 108 22.09 -18.58 -9.58
CA GLU A 108 21.19 -17.91 -8.63
C GLU A 108 21.72 -18.05 -7.20
N LYS A 109 22.21 -19.24 -6.81
CA LYS A 109 22.83 -19.44 -5.49
C LYS A 109 24.03 -18.52 -5.27
N GLN A 110 24.91 -18.38 -6.26
CA GLN A 110 26.05 -17.46 -6.18
C GLN A 110 25.60 -16.00 -6.06
N SER A 111 24.62 -15.59 -6.86
CA SER A 111 24.08 -14.22 -6.84
C SER A 111 23.42 -13.90 -5.49
N PHE A 112 22.63 -14.83 -4.96
CA PHE A 112 21.96 -14.67 -3.66
C PHE A 112 22.95 -14.63 -2.51
N MET A 113 24.00 -15.44 -2.56
CA MET A 113 25.06 -15.43 -1.57
C MET A 113 25.79 -14.07 -1.54
N GLN A 114 26.16 -13.55 -2.71
CA GLN A 114 26.79 -12.22 -2.80
C GLN A 114 25.87 -11.11 -2.29
N MET A 115 24.60 -11.08 -2.73
CA MET A 115 23.64 -10.08 -2.27
C MET A 115 23.43 -10.15 -0.76
N ALA A 116 23.35 -11.35 -0.19
CA ALA A 116 23.20 -11.51 1.26
C ALA A 116 24.41 -10.94 2.02
N GLU A 117 25.63 -11.16 1.54
CA GLU A 117 26.85 -10.60 2.17
C GLU A 117 26.90 -9.07 2.11
N GLU A 118 26.51 -8.47 0.97
CA GLU A 118 26.43 -7.02 0.80
C GLU A 118 25.38 -6.40 1.74
N LEU A 119 24.21 -7.03 1.86
CA LEU A 119 23.13 -6.59 2.74
C LEU A 119 23.49 -6.77 4.22
N GLU A 120 24.17 -7.85 4.59
CA GLU A 120 24.71 -8.07 5.94
C GLU A 120 25.71 -6.96 6.32
N GLN A 121 26.60 -6.58 5.39
CA GLN A 121 27.51 -5.46 5.62
C GLN A 121 26.76 -4.15 5.80
N SER A 122 25.80 -3.85 4.92
CA SER A 122 24.94 -2.66 5.03
C SER A 122 24.20 -2.59 6.38
N TYR A 123 23.68 -3.73 6.85
CA TYR A 123 23.04 -3.81 8.16
C TYR A 123 24.03 -3.56 9.32
N ARG A 124 25.24 -4.13 9.26
CA ARG A 124 26.30 -3.87 10.25
C ARG A 124 26.63 -2.38 10.34
N ASP A 125 26.78 -1.71 9.20
CA ASP A 125 27.06 -0.28 9.14
C ASP A 125 25.92 0.56 9.76
N LEU A 126 24.66 0.15 9.57
CA LEU A 126 23.51 0.80 10.20
C LEU A 126 23.50 0.61 11.72
N VAL A 127 23.78 -0.61 12.20
CA VAL A 127 23.86 -0.92 13.63
C VAL A 127 24.99 -0.12 14.29
N GLU A 128 26.14 0.02 13.63
CA GLU A 128 27.26 0.82 14.14
C GLU A 128 26.93 2.31 14.22
N ARG A 129 26.13 2.85 13.29
CA ARG A 129 25.75 4.27 13.25
C ARG A 129 24.63 4.65 14.22
N TYR A 130 23.59 3.82 14.32
CA TYR A 130 22.35 4.19 15.03
C TYR A 130 22.08 3.33 16.27
N GLY A 131 22.75 2.18 16.41
CA GLY A 131 22.47 1.19 17.44
C GLY A 131 21.25 0.31 17.10
N GLU A 132 21.33 -0.97 17.46
CA GLU A 132 20.28 -1.96 17.16
C GLU A 132 18.92 -1.60 17.79
N ALA A 133 18.91 -1.07 19.02
CA ALA A 133 17.69 -0.68 19.70
C ALA A 133 16.90 0.40 18.92
N THR A 134 17.60 1.43 18.43
CA THR A 134 17.03 2.50 17.62
C THR A 134 16.45 1.98 16.31
N LEU A 135 17.15 1.04 15.66
CA LEU A 135 16.67 0.42 14.42
C LEU A 135 15.38 -0.37 14.67
N LYS A 136 15.26 -1.08 15.80
CA LYS A 136 14.04 -1.79 16.17
C LYS A 136 12.88 -0.84 16.47
N GLU A 137 13.14 0.29 17.13
CA GLU A 137 12.14 1.35 17.30
C GLU A 137 11.65 1.92 15.96
N GLN A 138 12.52 1.95 14.95
CA GLN A 138 12.18 2.30 13.57
C GLN A 138 11.56 1.14 12.77
N SER A 139 11.14 0.06 13.44
CA SER A 139 10.53 -1.13 12.83
C SER A 139 11.44 -1.89 11.85
N ILE A 140 12.76 -1.68 11.90
CA ILE A 140 13.75 -2.50 11.20
C ILE A 140 14.03 -3.73 12.08
N LEU A 141 13.29 -4.81 11.82
CA LEU A 141 13.36 -6.05 12.61
C LEU A 141 14.13 -7.16 11.88
N SER A 142 14.54 -8.19 12.62
CA SER A 142 15.01 -9.46 12.06
C SER A 142 13.87 -10.25 11.39
N LEU A 143 14.22 -11.21 10.53
CA LEU A 143 13.24 -12.07 9.86
C LEU A 143 12.41 -12.86 10.87
N SER A 144 13.04 -13.35 11.93
CA SER A 144 12.36 -14.09 12.99
C SER A 144 11.34 -13.24 13.75
N GLU A 145 11.67 -11.97 14.03
CA GLU A 145 10.76 -11.02 14.67
C GLU A 145 9.57 -10.70 13.76
N TYR A 146 9.79 -10.52 12.45
CA TYR A 146 8.70 -10.40 11.48
C TYR A 146 7.79 -11.63 11.48
N ALA A 147 8.35 -12.84 11.41
CA ALA A 147 7.57 -14.07 11.34
C ALA A 147 6.69 -14.30 12.58
N ASN A 148 7.15 -13.86 13.75
CA ASN A 148 6.46 -13.98 15.03
C ASN A 148 5.37 -12.91 15.26
N ARG A 149 5.25 -11.90 14.40
CA ARG A 149 4.15 -10.94 14.48
C ARG A 149 2.81 -11.66 14.34
N ARG A 150 1.82 -11.26 15.13
CA ARG A 150 0.45 -11.72 14.97
C ARG A 150 -0.24 -10.89 13.90
N ILE A 151 -0.88 -11.55 12.93
CA ILE A 151 -1.72 -10.92 11.91
C ILE A 151 -3.19 -11.25 12.14
N GLU A 152 -4.10 -10.52 11.51
CA GLU A 152 -5.54 -10.70 11.73
C GLU A 152 -6.03 -12.11 11.32
N LEU A 153 -5.39 -12.73 10.33
CA LEU A 153 -5.70 -14.11 9.90
C LEU A 153 -5.39 -15.13 11.00
N ASP A 154 -4.35 -14.92 11.80
CA ASP A 154 -4.03 -15.84 12.92
C ASP A 154 -5.14 -15.84 13.95
N TRP A 155 -5.66 -14.65 14.25
CA TRP A 155 -6.78 -14.49 15.18
C TRP A 155 -8.07 -15.09 14.61
N LEU A 156 -8.35 -14.83 13.32
CA LEU A 156 -9.51 -15.38 12.64
C LEU A 156 -9.55 -16.92 12.67
N MET A 157 -8.39 -17.58 12.58
CA MET A 157 -8.32 -19.05 12.64
C MET A 157 -8.31 -19.60 14.06
N ALA A 158 -7.90 -18.81 15.05
CA ALA A 158 -7.83 -19.23 16.44
C ALA A 158 -9.19 -19.12 17.18
N GLU A 159 -10.06 -18.21 16.77
CA GLU A 159 -11.33 -17.94 17.44
C GLU A 159 -12.56 -18.53 16.73
N PRO A 160 -13.61 -18.91 17.46
CA PRO A 160 -14.93 -19.14 16.87
C PRO A 160 -15.44 -17.88 16.14
N LEU A 161 -15.99 -18.06 14.93
CA LEU A 161 -16.46 -16.93 14.11
C LEU A 161 -17.49 -16.05 14.83
N ASP A 162 -18.34 -16.62 15.70
CA ASP A 162 -19.30 -15.82 16.47
C ASP A 162 -18.61 -14.82 17.41
N ASN A 163 -17.52 -15.21 18.07
CA ASN A 163 -16.72 -14.32 18.92
C ASN A 163 -16.08 -13.22 18.07
N VAL A 164 -15.54 -13.59 16.90
CA VAL A 164 -14.97 -12.64 15.93
C VAL A 164 -16.01 -11.59 15.56
N TYR A 165 -17.25 -12.00 15.25
CA TYR A 165 -18.31 -11.08 14.89
C TYR A 165 -18.79 -10.19 16.03
N GLU A 166 -18.88 -10.69 17.26
CA GLU A 166 -19.23 -9.84 18.41
C GLU A 166 -18.15 -8.78 18.66
N GLN A 167 -16.87 -9.15 18.54
CA GLN A 167 -15.77 -8.19 18.64
C GLN A 167 -15.80 -7.16 17.52
N ILE A 168 -16.05 -7.57 16.26
CA ILE A 168 -16.16 -6.63 15.14
C ILE A 168 -17.30 -5.63 15.35
N LYS A 169 -18.45 -6.05 15.89
CA LYS A 169 -19.54 -5.11 16.19
C LYS A 169 -19.08 -4.01 17.15
N ILE A 170 -18.33 -4.38 18.18
CA ILE A 170 -17.75 -3.43 19.14
C ILE A 170 -16.81 -2.46 18.42
N TRP A 171 -15.88 -2.98 17.60
CA TRP A 171 -14.94 -2.14 16.85
C TRP A 171 -15.62 -1.18 15.87
N LEU A 172 -16.73 -1.58 15.25
CA LEU A 172 -17.50 -0.73 14.33
C LEU A 172 -18.21 0.45 15.02
N GLU A 173 -18.24 0.48 16.35
CA GLU A 173 -18.86 1.55 17.17
C GLU A 173 -17.83 2.40 17.93
N GLN A 174 -16.53 2.14 17.73
CA GLN A 174 -15.42 2.80 18.42
C GLN A 174 -14.78 3.91 17.56
N ASP A 175 -13.47 4.12 17.71
CA ASP A 175 -12.68 5.07 16.96
C ASP A 175 -12.42 4.61 15.51
N ALA A 176 -11.90 5.52 14.68
CA ALA A 176 -11.69 5.29 13.26
C ALA A 176 -10.72 4.13 12.96
N GLU A 177 -9.70 3.90 13.79
CA GLU A 177 -8.72 2.82 13.60
C GLU A 177 -9.36 1.46 13.88
N SER A 178 -10.13 1.37 14.97
CA SER A 178 -10.93 0.18 15.31
C SER A 178 -11.92 -0.16 14.19
N VAL A 179 -12.63 0.83 13.66
CA VAL A 179 -13.58 0.64 12.55
C VAL A 179 -12.87 0.07 11.31
N LEU A 180 -11.74 0.65 10.91
CA LEU A 180 -10.96 0.17 9.75
C LEU A 180 -10.46 -1.27 9.95
N THR A 181 -10.03 -1.61 11.17
CA THR A 181 -9.63 -2.97 11.54
C THR A 181 -10.80 -3.95 11.37
N GLY A 182 -11.99 -3.59 11.86
CA GLY A 182 -13.20 -4.39 11.67
C GLY A 182 -13.55 -4.59 10.19
N ILE A 183 -13.47 -3.53 9.37
CA ILE A 183 -13.73 -3.61 7.91
C ILE A 183 -12.75 -4.55 7.21
N ARG A 184 -11.45 -4.45 7.53
CA ARG A 184 -10.39 -5.30 6.95
C ARG A 184 -10.60 -6.77 7.28
N LEU A 185 -11.02 -7.07 8.51
CA LEU A 185 -11.35 -8.44 8.89
C LEU A 185 -12.56 -8.99 8.15
N LEU A 186 -13.64 -8.21 8.04
CA LEU A 186 -14.87 -8.65 7.38
C LEU A 186 -14.65 -9.05 5.91
N CYS A 187 -13.76 -8.40 5.16
CA CYS A 187 -13.49 -8.81 3.78
C CYS A 187 -12.74 -10.15 3.66
N MET A 188 -12.15 -10.64 4.74
CA MET A 188 -11.44 -11.91 4.80
C MET A 188 -12.31 -13.04 5.39
N ILE A 189 -13.62 -12.86 5.53
CA ILE A 189 -14.54 -13.91 5.98
C ILE A 189 -15.62 -14.07 4.89
N PRO A 190 -15.44 -14.98 3.91
CA PRO A 190 -16.31 -15.09 2.74
C PRO A 190 -17.69 -15.70 3.08
N ASP A 191 -18.52 -14.95 3.81
CA ASP A 191 -19.87 -15.34 4.18
C ASP A 191 -20.89 -14.17 4.09
N ALA A 192 -22.17 -14.52 4.22
CA ALA A 192 -23.28 -13.57 4.13
C ALA A 192 -23.37 -12.61 5.33
N ARG A 193 -22.83 -12.96 6.50
CA ARG A 193 -22.86 -12.11 7.69
C ARG A 193 -21.87 -10.96 7.51
N SER A 194 -20.70 -11.25 6.97
CA SER A 194 -19.68 -10.26 6.62
C SER A 194 -20.15 -9.28 5.56
N GLU A 195 -20.77 -9.78 4.49
CA GLU A 195 -21.40 -8.92 3.48
C GLU A 195 -22.46 -7.99 4.12
N LYS A 196 -23.35 -8.55 4.95
CA LYS A 196 -24.41 -7.77 5.61
C LYS A 196 -23.84 -6.67 6.52
N MET A 197 -22.76 -6.94 7.24
CA MET A 197 -22.10 -5.96 8.09
C MET A 197 -21.41 -4.88 7.27
N LEU A 198 -20.66 -5.23 6.23
CA LEU A 198 -20.02 -4.26 5.34
C LEU A 198 -21.05 -3.37 4.60
N ARG A 199 -22.17 -3.94 4.14
CA ARG A 199 -23.29 -3.15 3.59
C ARG A 199 -23.92 -2.20 4.61
N ARG A 200 -23.86 -2.51 5.91
CA ARG A 200 -24.30 -1.59 6.98
C ARG A 200 -23.27 -0.50 7.19
N VAL A 201 -21.98 -0.83 7.19
CA VAL A 201 -20.89 0.16 7.24
C VAL A 201 -21.08 1.22 6.16
N CYS A 202 -21.27 0.82 4.90
CA CYS A 202 -21.45 1.74 3.77
C CYS A 202 -22.63 2.71 3.93
N ARG A 203 -23.62 2.40 4.77
CA ARG A 203 -24.83 3.22 4.98
C ARG A 203 -24.85 3.94 6.33
N ASN A 204 -23.92 3.64 7.23
CA ASN A 204 -23.92 4.20 8.57
C ASN A 204 -23.26 5.58 8.58
N GLU A 205 -24.06 6.63 8.74
CA GLU A 205 -23.58 8.02 8.71
C GLU A 205 -22.71 8.39 9.92
N ALA A 206 -22.80 7.63 11.01
CA ALA A 206 -21.91 7.80 12.17
C ALA A 206 -20.47 7.34 11.89
N ILE A 207 -20.25 6.51 10.86
CA ILE A 207 -18.91 6.05 10.48
C ILE A 207 -18.22 7.09 9.61
N ASP A 208 -16.92 7.28 9.84
CA ASP A 208 -16.09 8.19 9.08
C ASP A 208 -16.26 8.00 7.54
N PRO A 209 -16.39 9.09 6.76
CA PRO A 209 -16.52 9.03 5.31
C PRO A 209 -15.46 8.19 4.58
N LYS A 210 -14.20 8.18 5.04
CA LYS A 210 -13.13 7.35 4.47
C LYS A 210 -13.39 5.87 4.77
N ALA A 211 -13.70 5.55 6.02
CA ALA A 211 -14.01 4.18 6.43
C ALA A 211 -15.20 3.59 5.66
N ARG A 212 -16.22 4.40 5.36
CA ARG A 212 -17.33 3.97 4.47
C ARG A 212 -16.87 3.60 3.06
N THR A 213 -15.94 4.36 2.47
CA THR A 213 -15.34 4.03 1.17
C THR A 213 -14.51 2.74 1.24
N HIS A 214 -13.76 2.54 2.34
CA HIS A 214 -13.06 1.28 2.60
C HIS A 214 -14.03 0.11 2.76
N GLY A 215 -15.22 0.33 3.31
CA GLY A 215 -16.30 -0.66 3.34
C GLY A 215 -16.76 -1.12 1.96
N LEU A 216 -16.80 -0.22 0.97
CA LEU A 216 -17.09 -0.57 -0.43
C LEU A 216 -15.95 -1.39 -1.06
N LEU A 217 -14.70 -0.98 -0.83
CA LEU A 217 -13.52 -1.75 -1.27
C LEU A 217 -13.53 -3.16 -0.67
N ALA A 218 -13.80 -3.26 0.63
CA ALA A 218 -13.92 -4.50 1.36
C ALA A 218 -15.04 -5.41 0.80
N LEU A 219 -16.19 -4.86 0.38
CA LEU A 219 -17.23 -5.65 -0.30
C LEU A 219 -16.72 -6.24 -1.61
N ARG A 220 -15.99 -5.46 -2.42
CA ARG A 220 -15.41 -5.96 -3.67
C ARG A 220 -14.41 -7.08 -3.41
N TRP A 221 -13.53 -6.92 -2.42
CA TRP A 221 -12.55 -7.93 -2.00
C TRP A 221 -13.15 -9.17 -1.33
N LEU A 222 -14.31 -9.03 -0.70
CA LEU A 222 -15.11 -10.15 -0.21
C LEU A 222 -15.70 -10.98 -1.36
N GLY A 223 -15.83 -10.40 -2.55
CA GLY A 223 -16.42 -11.02 -3.74
C GLY A 223 -17.84 -10.56 -4.06
N VAL A 224 -18.30 -9.48 -3.45
CA VAL A 224 -19.63 -8.91 -3.72
C VAL A 224 -19.61 -8.16 -5.06
N ARG A 225 -20.65 -8.39 -5.87
CA ARG A 225 -20.81 -7.84 -7.22
C ARG A 225 -22.12 -7.06 -7.36
N GLY A 226 -22.22 -6.25 -8.41
CA GLY A 226 -23.37 -5.39 -8.67
C GLY A 226 -23.52 -4.20 -7.70
N ASN A 227 -24.76 -3.75 -7.53
CA ASN A 227 -25.07 -2.48 -6.89
C ASN A 227 -24.99 -2.51 -5.36
N VAL A 228 -24.31 -1.51 -4.79
CA VAL A 228 -24.23 -1.26 -3.36
C VAL A 228 -24.63 0.19 -3.05
N LYS A 229 -25.41 0.38 -2.00
CA LYS A 229 -25.76 1.71 -1.49
C LYS A 229 -24.68 2.25 -0.58
N LEU A 230 -24.30 3.51 -0.81
CA LEU A 230 -23.36 4.28 -0.02
C LEU A 230 -24.05 5.56 0.43
N ASN A 231 -24.14 5.81 1.73
CA ASN A 231 -24.61 7.10 2.24
C ASN A 231 -23.41 7.96 2.57
N LYS A 232 -23.26 9.14 1.96
CA LYS A 232 -22.24 10.16 2.27
C LYS A 232 -22.78 11.54 1.91
N PHE A 233 -22.31 12.60 2.57
CA PHE A 233 -22.74 13.98 2.31
C PHE A 233 -24.25 14.18 2.41
N GLU A 234 -24.91 13.47 3.34
CA GLU A 234 -26.38 13.50 3.51
C GLU A 234 -27.15 12.98 2.27
N GLU A 235 -26.45 12.35 1.32
CA GLU A 235 -26.99 11.77 0.10
C GLU A 235 -26.76 10.25 0.05
N SER A 236 -27.60 9.56 -0.73
CA SER A 236 -27.51 8.12 -0.98
C SER A 236 -27.07 7.87 -2.42
N PHE A 237 -25.88 7.31 -2.60
CA PHE A 237 -25.33 6.89 -3.88
C PHE A 237 -25.54 5.40 -4.11
N VAL A 238 -25.65 5.00 -5.39
CA VAL A 238 -25.62 3.60 -5.80
C VAL A 238 -24.36 3.37 -6.62
N ILE A 239 -23.47 2.54 -6.09
CA ILE A 239 -22.18 2.23 -6.71
C ILE A 239 -22.26 0.82 -7.29
N ASN A 240 -21.98 0.67 -8.58
CA ASN A 240 -21.83 -0.63 -9.21
C ASN A 240 -20.41 -1.16 -8.93
N LEU A 241 -20.27 -2.25 -8.17
CA LEU A 241 -18.96 -2.82 -7.87
C LEU A 241 -18.32 -3.56 -9.07
N ASP A 242 -19.08 -3.86 -10.12
CA ASP A 242 -18.55 -4.48 -11.34
C ASP A 242 -17.84 -3.47 -12.25
N ASP A 243 -18.27 -2.20 -12.22
CA ASP A 243 -17.70 -1.08 -12.98
C ASP A 243 -17.89 0.23 -12.19
N PRO A 244 -17.11 0.43 -11.10
CA PRO A 244 -17.27 1.58 -10.23
C PRO A 244 -16.84 2.86 -10.94
N LYS A 245 -17.74 3.84 -10.98
CA LYS A 245 -17.50 5.18 -11.55
C LYS A 245 -17.81 6.24 -10.50
N PRO A 246 -16.81 7.00 -10.03
CA PRO A 246 -15.38 6.95 -10.37
C PRO A 246 -14.69 5.66 -9.84
N GLU A 247 -13.45 5.40 -10.28
CA GLU A 247 -12.70 4.17 -9.98
C GLU A 247 -12.67 3.86 -8.47
N LEU A 248 -12.99 2.62 -8.07
CA LEU A 248 -12.86 2.18 -6.68
C LEU A 248 -11.57 1.35 -6.52
N THR A 249 -10.53 1.99 -5.99
CA THR A 249 -9.18 1.40 -5.84
C THR A 249 -8.54 1.81 -4.50
N ILE A 250 -7.64 0.97 -3.97
CA ILE A 250 -6.77 1.29 -2.82
C ILE A 250 -5.49 2.01 -3.24
N SER A 251 -5.16 2.01 -4.54
CA SER A 251 -4.03 2.75 -5.09
C SER A 251 -4.42 4.20 -5.39
N VAL A 252 -3.45 4.98 -5.84
CA VAL A 252 -3.76 6.27 -6.47
C VAL A 252 -4.56 6.00 -7.76
N PRO A 253 -5.73 6.64 -7.95
CA PRO A 253 -6.55 6.41 -9.14
C PRO A 253 -5.78 6.77 -10.42
N VAL A 254 -6.02 6.00 -11.49
CA VAL A 254 -5.30 6.16 -12.77
C VAL A 254 -5.48 7.55 -13.36
N ALA A 255 -6.61 8.20 -13.07
CA ALA A 255 -6.89 9.58 -13.50
C ALA A 255 -5.85 10.62 -13.04
N TYR A 256 -5.10 10.35 -11.96
CA TYR A 256 -4.04 11.24 -11.48
C TYR A 256 -2.69 11.03 -12.17
N LYS A 257 -2.51 9.95 -12.94
CA LYS A 257 -1.24 9.62 -13.61
C LYS A 257 -0.67 10.79 -14.42
N PRO A 258 -1.42 11.50 -15.27
CA PRO A 258 -0.87 12.60 -16.06
C PRO A 258 -0.32 13.76 -15.21
N ALA A 259 -0.97 14.06 -14.07
CA ALA A 259 -0.50 15.07 -13.13
C ALA A 259 0.78 14.65 -12.39
N LEU A 260 0.86 13.37 -11.99
CA LEU A 260 2.06 12.79 -11.37
C LEU A 260 3.24 12.73 -12.34
N ASP A 261 2.98 12.35 -13.59
CA ASP A 261 3.99 12.30 -14.65
C ASP A 261 4.52 13.71 -14.94
N ARG A 262 3.65 14.72 -15.00
CA ARG A 262 4.06 16.13 -15.14
C ARG A 262 4.85 16.66 -13.95
N MET A 263 4.45 16.30 -12.74
CA MET A 263 5.18 16.64 -11.52
C MET A 263 6.62 16.12 -11.61
N LYS A 264 6.78 14.87 -12.04
CA LYS A 264 8.11 14.28 -12.26
C LYS A 264 8.89 15.00 -13.36
N LEU A 265 8.24 15.31 -14.48
CA LEU A 265 8.85 16.03 -15.58
C LEU A 265 9.38 17.41 -15.16
N TRP A 266 8.62 18.15 -14.34
CA TRP A 266 9.05 19.43 -13.79
C TRP A 266 10.28 19.27 -12.90
N MET A 267 10.31 18.25 -12.03
CA MET A 267 11.48 17.98 -11.18
C MET A 267 12.72 17.58 -11.99
N ALA A 268 12.55 16.81 -13.06
CA ALA A 268 13.63 16.45 -13.99
C ALA A 268 14.17 17.67 -14.74
N MET A 269 13.30 18.62 -15.11
CA MET A 269 13.69 19.91 -15.68
C MET A 269 14.51 20.73 -14.69
N GLN A 270 14.09 20.82 -13.42
CA GLN A 270 14.83 21.54 -12.39
C GLN A 270 16.22 20.94 -12.12
N LYS A 271 16.36 19.61 -12.27
CA LYS A 271 17.66 18.92 -12.21
C LYS A 271 18.50 19.03 -13.50
N GLY A 272 17.99 19.65 -14.56
CA GLY A 272 18.70 19.85 -15.82
C GLY A 272 18.67 18.66 -16.80
N PHE A 273 17.88 17.61 -16.54
CA PHE A 273 17.73 16.46 -17.45
C PHE A 273 16.79 16.77 -18.62
N VAL A 274 15.85 17.70 -18.43
CA VAL A 274 14.86 18.12 -19.42
C VAL A 274 15.01 19.62 -19.67
N THR A 275 14.94 20.04 -20.93
CA THR A 275 15.02 21.47 -21.27
C THR A 275 13.69 22.17 -20.94
N PRO A 276 13.71 23.48 -20.63
CA PRO A 276 12.46 24.24 -20.44
C PRO A 276 11.52 24.18 -21.65
N GLU A 277 12.06 24.13 -22.86
CA GLU A 277 11.28 24.03 -24.10
C GLU A 277 10.57 22.67 -24.21
N ASP A 278 11.27 21.57 -23.91
CA ASP A 278 10.70 20.22 -23.88
C ASP A 278 9.61 20.12 -22.81
N TYR A 279 9.85 20.72 -21.63
CA TYR A 279 8.86 20.79 -20.56
C TYR A 279 7.60 21.56 -21.00
N GLU A 280 7.73 22.80 -21.47
CA GLU A 280 6.58 23.63 -21.82
C GLU A 280 5.74 23.04 -22.95
N LYS A 281 6.37 22.39 -23.94
CA LYS A 281 5.66 21.71 -25.04
C LYS A 281 4.69 20.65 -24.53
N HIS A 282 5.06 19.91 -23.47
CA HIS A 282 4.21 18.87 -22.89
C HIS A 282 3.34 19.40 -21.74
N ALA A 283 3.83 20.38 -20.97
CA ALA A 283 3.10 21.00 -19.87
C ALA A 283 1.91 21.87 -20.31
N ALA A 284 1.90 22.29 -21.58
CA ALA A 284 0.82 23.07 -22.18
C ALA A 284 -0.42 22.25 -22.58
N THR A 285 -0.33 20.91 -22.64
CA THR A 285 -1.45 20.04 -23.02
C THR A 285 -1.96 19.23 -21.83
N ASP A 286 -3.10 18.55 -21.94
CA ASP A 286 -3.59 17.56 -20.96
C ASP A 286 -3.43 16.13 -21.53
N GLU A 287 -2.34 15.90 -22.27
CA GLU A 287 -2.07 14.59 -22.85
C GLU A 287 -1.88 13.52 -21.75
N PRO A 288 -2.54 12.35 -21.86
CA PRO A 288 -2.56 11.36 -20.80
C PRO A 288 -1.25 10.56 -20.68
N GLU A 289 -0.42 10.54 -21.73
CA GLU A 289 0.81 9.77 -21.76
C GLU A 289 2.01 10.65 -22.10
N MET A 290 3.08 10.49 -21.31
CA MET A 290 4.36 11.14 -21.58
C MET A 290 5.07 10.44 -22.74
N PRO A 291 5.66 11.18 -23.71
CA PRO A 291 6.49 10.59 -24.76
C PRO A 291 7.65 9.77 -24.17
N ALA A 292 7.95 8.61 -24.76
CA ALA A 292 8.97 7.69 -24.27
C ALA A 292 10.36 8.34 -24.09
N ALA A 293 10.72 9.29 -24.96
CA ALA A 293 11.98 10.03 -24.84
C ALA A 293 12.05 10.94 -23.60
N LEU A 294 10.92 11.52 -23.16
CA LEU A 294 10.86 12.29 -21.92
C LEU A 294 10.76 11.37 -20.71
N ALA A 295 10.04 10.25 -20.83
CA ALA A 295 9.95 9.24 -19.77
C ALA A 295 11.34 8.70 -19.38
N ALA A 296 12.19 8.37 -20.36
CA ALA A 296 13.56 7.93 -20.11
C ALA A 296 14.39 8.99 -19.36
N LYS A 297 14.29 10.27 -19.75
CA LYS A 297 14.96 11.38 -19.04
C LYS A 297 14.46 11.54 -17.60
N VAL A 298 13.17 11.30 -17.36
CA VAL A 298 12.58 11.34 -16.01
C VAL A 298 13.08 10.18 -15.14
N GLU A 299 13.24 8.98 -15.73
CA GLU A 299 13.84 7.83 -15.05
C GLU A 299 15.30 8.08 -14.69
N GLU A 300 16.09 8.66 -15.60
CA GLU A 300 17.48 9.06 -15.36
C GLU A 300 17.62 10.12 -14.26
N ALA A 301 16.61 10.98 -14.08
CA ALA A 301 16.64 12.03 -13.06
C ALA A 301 16.53 11.52 -11.61
N ASP A 302 16.26 10.22 -11.41
CA ASP A 302 16.17 9.52 -10.12
C ASP A 302 15.47 10.37 -9.04
N ILE A 303 14.17 10.58 -9.26
CA ILE A 303 13.35 11.39 -8.35
C ILE A 303 13.08 10.59 -7.08
N PRO A 304 13.42 11.11 -5.88
CA PRO A 304 13.27 10.36 -4.64
C PRO A 304 11.84 9.84 -4.44
N GLY A 305 11.71 8.51 -4.34
CA GLY A 305 10.39 7.85 -4.20
C GLY A 305 9.62 8.30 -2.96
N MET A 306 10.31 8.67 -1.87
CA MET A 306 9.67 9.18 -0.65
C MET A 306 8.79 10.41 -0.92
N LEU A 307 9.22 11.30 -1.82
CA LEU A 307 8.45 12.51 -2.13
C LEU A 307 7.16 12.17 -2.90
N GLN A 308 7.18 11.12 -3.73
CA GLN A 308 5.99 10.62 -4.42
C GLN A 308 4.99 10.01 -3.44
N GLU A 309 5.46 9.29 -2.42
CA GLU A 309 4.59 8.67 -1.43
C GLU A 309 3.80 9.69 -0.58
N VAL A 310 4.37 10.87 -0.32
CA VAL A 310 3.66 11.97 0.36
C VAL A 310 2.42 12.37 -0.43
N VAL A 311 2.57 12.61 -1.73
CA VAL A 311 1.44 13.02 -2.59
C VAL A 311 0.47 11.88 -2.86
N HIS A 312 0.96 10.65 -3.01
CA HIS A 312 0.11 9.46 -3.14
C HIS A 312 -0.82 9.30 -1.92
N THR A 313 -0.27 9.48 -0.72
CA THR A 313 -1.02 9.40 0.54
C THR A 313 -2.12 10.46 0.61
N LEU A 314 -1.81 11.71 0.23
CA LEU A 314 -2.77 12.81 0.23
C LEU A 314 -3.87 12.62 -0.81
N ILE A 315 -3.53 12.19 -2.03
CA ILE A 315 -4.51 11.87 -3.07
C ILE A 315 -5.45 10.78 -2.57
N ARG A 316 -4.91 9.68 -2.03
CA ARG A 316 -5.71 8.56 -1.51
C ARG A 316 -6.65 9.00 -0.40
N ALA A 317 -6.16 9.74 0.58
CA ALA A 317 -6.96 10.22 1.70
C ALA A 317 -8.10 11.15 1.27
N ALA A 318 -7.84 12.09 0.36
CA ALA A 318 -8.88 12.96 -0.19
C ALA A 318 -9.88 12.15 -1.03
N TYR A 319 -9.39 11.24 -1.87
CA TYR A 319 -10.23 10.38 -2.69
C TYR A 319 -11.17 9.52 -1.84
N ASP A 320 -10.66 8.86 -0.79
CA ASP A 320 -11.46 8.09 0.16
C ASP A 320 -12.52 8.96 0.83
N LYS A 321 -12.13 10.16 1.27
CA LYS A 321 -13.03 11.08 1.96
C LYS A 321 -14.16 11.54 1.05
N TYR A 322 -13.85 11.88 -0.21
CA TYR A 322 -14.79 12.52 -1.14
C TYR A 322 -15.52 11.57 -2.09
N TYR A 323 -15.11 10.30 -2.21
CA TYR A 323 -15.81 9.30 -3.03
C TYR A 323 -17.32 9.25 -2.73
N PRO A 324 -18.22 9.23 -3.74
CA PRO A 324 -17.96 9.19 -5.18
C PRO A 324 -17.85 10.57 -5.85
N LEU A 325 -17.98 11.67 -5.10
CA LEU A 325 -17.94 13.05 -5.59
C LEU A 325 -16.51 13.58 -5.73
N VAL A 326 -15.62 12.79 -6.32
CA VAL A 326 -14.23 13.20 -6.57
C VAL A 326 -14.17 14.12 -7.81
N PRO A 327 -13.32 15.16 -7.81
CA PRO A 327 -13.15 16.01 -8.97
C PRO A 327 -12.68 15.23 -10.20
N THR A 328 -13.17 15.62 -11.37
CA THR A 328 -12.56 15.16 -12.63
C THR A 328 -11.21 15.84 -12.80
N ILE A 329 -10.18 15.06 -13.14
CA ILE A 329 -8.83 15.59 -13.36
C ILE A 329 -8.77 16.25 -14.73
N ARG A 330 -8.68 17.59 -14.73
CA ARG A 330 -8.42 18.49 -15.87
C ARG A 330 -7.46 19.58 -15.39
N GLY A 331 -6.71 20.20 -16.31
CA GLY A 331 -5.69 21.16 -15.90
C GLY A 331 -4.55 20.44 -15.16
N THR A 332 -3.92 19.49 -15.84
CA THR A 332 -2.89 18.62 -15.23
C THR A 332 -1.66 19.42 -14.79
N ARG A 333 -1.42 20.62 -15.36
CA ARG A 333 -0.43 21.60 -14.87
C ARG A 333 -0.77 22.09 -13.47
N GLN A 334 -2.01 22.50 -13.23
CA GLN A 334 -2.49 22.98 -11.93
C GLN A 334 -2.42 21.87 -10.87
N TRP A 335 -2.85 20.65 -11.23
CA TRP A 335 -2.72 19.50 -10.33
C TRP A 335 -1.26 19.21 -10.01
N SER A 336 -0.39 19.13 -11.02
CA SER A 336 1.05 18.93 -10.82
C SER A 336 1.65 20.00 -9.90
N ALA A 337 1.32 21.27 -10.11
CA ALA A 337 1.77 22.36 -9.26
C ALA A 337 1.29 22.19 -7.81
N ALA A 338 0.03 21.80 -7.60
CA ALA A 338 -0.50 21.49 -6.27
C ALA A 338 0.26 20.37 -5.56
N LEU A 339 0.62 19.30 -6.29
CA LEU A 339 1.42 18.19 -5.76
C LEU A 339 2.83 18.66 -5.37
N LEU A 340 3.49 19.45 -6.22
CA LEU A 340 4.81 20.02 -5.94
C LEU A 340 4.79 20.94 -4.71
N MET A 341 3.76 21.78 -4.56
CA MET A 341 3.59 22.61 -3.36
C MET A 341 3.50 21.76 -2.08
N LEU A 342 2.78 20.64 -2.11
CA LEU A 342 2.68 19.72 -0.97
C LEU A 342 4.00 19.02 -0.67
N MET A 343 4.73 18.58 -1.70
CA MET A 343 6.06 17.99 -1.50
C MET A 343 7.02 18.98 -0.87
N LYS A 344 7.02 20.23 -1.36
CA LYS A 344 7.81 21.32 -0.79
C LYS A 344 7.44 21.59 0.68
N ASP A 345 6.13 21.75 0.97
CA ASP A 345 5.62 21.93 2.34
C ASP A 345 6.10 20.82 3.29
N TYR A 346 6.13 19.57 2.82
CA TYR A 346 6.64 18.43 3.58
C TYR A 346 8.15 18.53 3.84
N VAL A 347 8.95 18.70 2.79
CA VAL A 347 10.43 18.73 2.86
C VAL A 347 10.92 19.86 3.77
N GLU A 348 10.44 21.08 3.53
CA GLU A 348 10.81 22.23 4.37
C GLU A 348 10.25 22.09 5.80
N GLY A 349 9.05 21.51 5.90
CA GLY A 349 8.38 21.27 7.17
C GLY A 349 9.10 20.29 8.09
N ILE A 350 9.74 19.25 7.55
CA ILE A 350 10.59 18.31 8.31
C ILE A 350 12.02 18.83 8.53
N GLY A 351 12.34 20.02 8.03
CA GLY A 351 13.63 20.69 8.20
C GLY A 351 14.69 20.33 7.16
N GLU A 352 14.31 19.73 6.04
CA GLU A 352 15.19 19.50 4.89
C GLU A 352 15.12 20.67 3.91
N GLU A 353 16.14 20.82 3.07
CA GLU A 353 16.17 21.86 2.04
C GLU A 353 15.42 21.39 0.78
N TRP A 354 14.50 22.22 0.30
CA TRP A 354 13.86 21.98 -1.00
C TRP A 354 14.84 22.35 -2.12
N SER A 355 15.48 21.33 -2.69
CA SER A 355 16.52 21.49 -3.72
C SER A 355 15.99 21.80 -5.12
N TYR A 356 14.70 22.10 -5.26
CA TYR A 356 14.07 22.43 -6.54
C TYR A 356 13.59 23.89 -6.52
N GLY A 357 13.27 24.45 -7.68
CA GLY A 357 12.73 25.80 -7.77
C GLY A 357 11.38 25.99 -7.07
N GLU A 358 10.81 27.20 -7.18
CA GLU A 358 9.45 27.46 -6.72
C GLU A 358 8.43 26.80 -7.65
N PRO A 359 7.51 25.96 -7.11
CA PRO A 359 6.37 25.50 -7.88
C PRO A 359 5.49 26.66 -8.34
N GLU A 360 4.78 26.49 -9.44
CA GLU A 360 3.78 27.46 -9.89
C GLU A 360 2.65 27.61 -8.86
N GLN A 361 2.20 28.84 -8.62
CA GLN A 361 1.20 29.15 -7.60
C GLN A 361 0.00 29.92 -8.18
N ASP A 362 -0.68 29.32 -9.16
CA ASP A 362 -1.96 29.84 -9.63
C ASP A 362 -3.12 29.50 -8.66
N GLU A 363 -4.20 30.28 -8.70
CA GLU A 363 -5.35 30.11 -7.79
C GLU A 363 -6.00 28.72 -7.87
N THR A 364 -5.98 28.10 -9.05
CA THR A 364 -6.57 26.77 -9.26
C THR A 364 -5.70 25.68 -8.63
N ALA A 365 -4.38 25.78 -8.78
CA ALA A 365 -3.42 24.90 -8.13
C ALA A 365 -3.52 25.00 -6.59
N VAL A 366 -3.67 26.21 -6.04
CA VAL A 366 -3.92 26.41 -4.60
C VAL A 366 -5.24 25.75 -4.18
N GLY A 367 -6.29 25.87 -5.00
CA GLY A 367 -7.56 25.19 -4.78
C GLY A 367 -7.42 23.66 -4.73
N HIS A 368 -6.68 23.06 -5.66
CA HIS A 368 -6.39 21.62 -5.67
C HIS A 368 -5.57 21.18 -4.45
N ARG A 369 -4.54 21.94 -4.06
CA ARG A 369 -3.77 21.70 -2.84
C ARG A 369 -4.68 21.67 -1.61
N ASN A 370 -5.52 22.69 -1.45
CA ASN A 370 -6.42 22.79 -0.30
C ASN A 370 -7.44 21.65 -0.28
N TRP A 371 -7.94 21.22 -1.44
CA TRP A 371 -8.81 20.05 -1.54
C TRP A 371 -8.09 18.77 -1.09
N LEU A 372 -6.85 18.54 -1.52
CA LEU A 372 -6.05 17.39 -1.06
C LEU A 372 -5.82 17.41 0.45
N VAL A 373 -5.40 18.54 1.02
CA VAL A 373 -5.19 18.68 2.47
C VAL A 373 -6.49 18.54 3.26
N SER A 374 -7.63 18.97 2.72
CA SER A 374 -8.93 18.77 3.40
C SER A 374 -9.26 17.29 3.60
N GLY A 375 -8.67 16.40 2.80
CA GLY A 375 -8.67 14.94 2.98
C GLY A 375 -7.91 14.47 4.21
N SER A 376 -6.86 15.18 4.63
CA SER A 376 -5.94 14.82 5.72
C SER A 376 -5.69 16.03 6.62
N PRO A 377 -6.66 16.43 7.47
CA PRO A 377 -6.53 17.62 8.31
C PRO A 377 -5.31 17.60 9.24
N GLU A 378 -4.83 16.42 9.62
CA GLU A 378 -3.65 16.18 10.44
C GLU A 378 -2.30 16.36 9.71
N TYR A 379 -2.30 16.63 8.41
CA TYR A 379 -1.08 16.64 7.58
C TYR A 379 0.02 17.58 8.10
N TYR A 380 -0.31 18.83 8.42
CA TYR A 380 0.70 19.76 8.92
C TYR A 380 1.13 19.46 10.36
N ASP A 381 0.28 18.81 11.14
CA ASP A 381 0.62 18.43 12.51
C ASP A 381 1.55 17.19 12.53
N SER A 382 1.36 16.25 11.60
CA SER A 382 2.27 15.12 11.43
C SER A 382 3.67 15.57 10.96
N ILE A 383 3.75 16.55 10.06
CA ILE A 383 5.03 17.17 9.66
C ILE A 383 5.76 17.76 10.87
N LYS A 384 5.06 18.53 11.71
CA LYS A 384 5.65 19.11 12.95
C LYS A 384 6.11 18.03 13.92
N ALA A 385 5.34 16.95 14.07
CA ALA A 385 5.71 15.82 14.92
C ALA A 385 7.00 15.15 14.42
N THR A 386 7.11 14.88 13.12
CA THR A 386 8.31 14.32 12.49
C THR A 386 9.54 15.22 12.68
N ARG A 387 9.39 16.55 12.53
CA ARG A 387 10.48 17.50 12.79
C ARG A 387 10.98 17.43 14.24
N ARG A 388 10.07 17.30 15.21
CA ARG A 388 10.43 17.17 16.64
C ARG A 388 11.21 15.89 16.90
N LEU A 389 10.81 14.76 16.31
CA LEU A 389 11.53 13.50 16.45
C LEU A 389 12.96 13.59 15.91
N ARG A 390 13.14 14.20 14.73
CA ARG A 390 14.46 14.37 14.10
C ARG A 390 15.37 15.32 14.89
N THR A 391 14.83 16.43 15.38
CA THR A 391 15.61 17.40 16.17
C THR A 391 15.92 16.89 17.58
N GLY A 392 15.05 16.07 18.16
CA GLY A 392 15.28 15.40 19.45
C GLY A 392 16.28 14.24 19.40
N GLN A 393 16.58 13.69 18.21
CA GLN A 393 17.63 12.69 17.98
C GLN A 393 19.01 13.31 17.72
N ALA A 394 19.07 14.63 17.50
CA ALA A 394 20.31 15.37 17.19
C ALA A 394 20.94 16.04 18.42
N GLY A 395 20.44 15.77 19.63
CA GLY A 395 20.98 16.21 20.92
C GLY A 395 21.14 15.03 21.86
#